data_AF-A0A0K8JFX4-F1
#
_entry.id   AF-A0A0K8JFX4-F1
#
_cell.length_a   1.000
_cell.length_b   1.000
_cell.length_c   1.000
_cell.angle_alpha   90.00
_cell.angle_beta   90.00
_cell.angle_gamma   90.00
#
_symmetry.space_group_name_H-M   'P 1'
#
loop_
_entity.id
_entity.type
_entity.pdbx_description
1 polymer ?
#
loop_
_entity_poly.entity_id
_entity_poly.type
_entity_poly.pdbx_seq_one_letter_code
_entity_poly.pdbx_strand_id
1 'polypeptide(L)'
;MRLHWKSFTAGSLMMFVLFYGLFLYPGHFPGQSTAGLPPATEQSANANGPDIPNAVTVIPLPSLRILSGNHVAFEGTAAFTQSLNGRFAKNLSIIAFEADGEHADKSMIKIVWENGETDMIPPGSKNKTFAPERRAISITVVGYSMHERRIFKDSSRPGTLTWEIHYEPVE
;
A
#
# COMPACT_ATOMS: atom_id res chain seq x y z
N MET A 1 -43.06 29.25 -18.04
CA MET A 1 -43.26 28.39 -16.86
C MET A 1 -42.10 28.59 -15.90
N ARG A 2 -42.33 29.25 -14.76
CA ARG A 2 -41.35 29.43 -13.69
C ARG A 2 -41.57 28.31 -12.67
N LEU A 3 -40.71 27.30 -12.64
CA LEU A 3 -40.84 26.16 -11.73
C LEU A 3 -39.59 26.02 -10.82
N HIS A 4 -39.80 26.41 -9.56
CA HIS A 4 -39.32 25.74 -8.33
C HIS A 4 -37.81 25.45 -8.13
N TRP A 5 -36.96 26.48 -8.10
CA TRP A 5 -35.61 26.37 -7.50
C TRP A 5 -35.63 26.34 -5.96
N LYS A 6 -36.66 26.91 -5.32
CA LYS A 6 -36.68 27.15 -3.87
C LYS A 6 -36.73 25.89 -3.01
N SER A 7 -37.15 24.75 -3.58
CA SER A 7 -37.27 23.48 -2.87
C SER A 7 -35.94 22.77 -2.66
N PHE A 8 -34.94 23.02 -3.53
CA PHE A 8 -33.64 22.34 -3.46
C PHE A 8 -32.74 22.94 -2.37
N THR A 9 -32.80 24.26 -2.17
CA THR A 9 -32.00 24.95 -1.15
C THR A 9 -32.46 24.63 0.28
N ALA A 10 -33.75 24.32 0.47
CA ALA A 10 -34.30 23.96 1.78
C ALA A 10 -33.82 22.58 2.28
N GLY A 11 -33.66 21.61 1.37
CA GLY A 11 -33.18 20.26 1.71
C GLY A 11 -31.70 20.23 2.10
N SER A 12 -30.88 21.04 1.43
CA SER A 12 -29.43 21.15 1.72
C SER A 12 -29.14 21.75 3.10
N LEU A 13 -29.97 22.70 3.56
CA LEU A 13 -29.81 23.31 4.88
C LEU A 13 -30.14 22.34 6.02
N MET A 14 -31.11 21.43 5.83
CA MET A 14 -31.54 20.48 6.85
C MET A 14 -30.52 19.34 7.08
N MET A 15 -29.81 18.92 6.03
CA MET A 15 -28.73 17.92 6.13
C MET A 15 -27.50 18.46 6.87
N PHE A 16 -27.17 19.76 6.69
CA PHE A 16 -26.07 20.40 7.40
C PHE A 16 -26.33 20.53 8.91
N VAL A 17 -27.57 20.79 9.34
CA VAL A 17 -27.93 20.86 10.78
C VAL A 17 -27.82 19.48 11.46
N LEU A 18 -28.17 18.40 10.76
CA LEU A 18 -28.05 17.04 11.30
C LEU A 18 -26.60 16.58 11.46
N PHE A 19 -25.71 16.93 10.51
CA PHE A 19 -24.29 16.59 10.63
C PHE A 19 -23.54 17.45 11.66
N TYR A 20 -23.93 18.73 11.85
CA TYR A 20 -23.31 19.58 12.86
C TYR A 20 -23.78 19.28 14.30
N GLY A 21 -25.00 18.75 14.46
CA GLY A 21 -25.53 18.36 15.77
C GLY A 21 -24.84 17.13 16.39
N LEU A 22 -24.21 16.28 15.59
CA LEU A 22 -23.49 15.10 16.08
C LEU A 22 -22.05 15.41 16.53
N PHE A 23 -21.53 16.60 16.20
CA PHE A 23 -20.14 16.99 16.48
C PHE A 23 -19.96 17.80 17.78
N LEU A 24 -21.06 18.06 18.51
CA LEU A 24 -21.06 18.87 19.76
C LEU A 24 -21.67 18.15 20.97
N TYR A 25 -21.56 16.82 21.04
CA TYR A 25 -21.89 16.07 22.27
C TYR A 25 -20.63 15.39 22.85
N PRO A 26 -19.86 16.08 23.73
CA PRO A 26 -18.86 15.41 24.53
C PRO A 26 -19.57 14.74 25.72
N GLY A 27 -19.45 13.42 25.79
CA GLY A 27 -19.68 12.67 27.03
C GLY A 27 -21.07 12.06 27.18
N HIS A 28 -21.15 10.75 26.95
CA HIS A 28 -21.83 9.79 27.83
C HIS A 28 -21.50 8.35 27.37
N PHE A 29 -20.43 7.78 27.91
CA PHE A 29 -20.30 6.33 28.05
C PHE A 29 -20.00 6.06 29.54
N PRO A 30 -20.90 5.37 30.27
CA PRO A 30 -20.66 5.03 31.66
C PRO A 30 -19.61 3.93 31.75
N GLY A 31 -18.69 4.10 32.70
CA GLY A 31 -17.52 3.24 32.88
C GLY A 31 -17.82 1.86 33.46
N GLN A 32 -16.82 1.00 33.35
CA GLN A 32 -16.63 -0.15 34.22
C GLN A 32 -15.12 -0.34 34.45
N SER A 33 -14.69 -0.19 35.69
CA SER A 33 -13.32 -0.40 36.15
C SER A 33 -13.19 -1.76 36.85
N THR A 34 -11.92 -2.23 36.94
CA THR A 34 -11.33 -3.32 37.76
C THR A 34 -11.60 -4.77 37.33
N ALA A 35 -10.64 -5.73 37.28
CA ALA A 35 -9.28 -5.84 37.82
C ALA A 35 -8.47 -7.03 37.20
N GLY A 36 -7.13 -7.00 37.32
CA GLY A 36 -6.18 -8.14 37.32
C GLY A 36 -5.50 -8.46 35.97
N LEU A 37 -4.18 -8.61 35.77
CA LEU A 37 -3.03 -9.01 36.60
C LEU A 37 -1.71 -8.37 36.05
N PRO A 38 -0.58 -8.38 36.78
CA PRO A 38 0.55 -7.44 36.61
C PRO A 38 1.54 -7.76 35.46
N PRO A 39 2.30 -6.76 34.96
CA PRO A 39 3.39 -6.98 34.03
C PRO A 39 4.56 -7.69 34.72
N ALA A 40 5.09 -8.71 34.05
CA ALA A 40 6.28 -9.45 34.45
C ALA A 40 7.52 -8.55 34.39
N THR A 41 8.16 -8.41 35.55
CA THR A 41 9.60 -8.24 35.78
C THR A 41 10.36 -7.35 34.82
N GLU A 42 10.49 -6.07 35.19
CA GLU A 42 11.71 -5.30 34.91
C GLU A 42 12.90 -6.00 35.56
N GLN A 43 13.69 -6.71 34.77
CA GLN A 43 15.00 -7.20 35.20
C GLN A 43 15.98 -6.03 35.12
N SER A 44 16.00 -5.22 36.17
CA SER A 44 17.08 -4.28 36.45
C SER A 44 18.34 -5.08 36.78
N ALA A 45 19.22 -5.24 35.79
CA ALA A 45 20.55 -5.79 36.00
C ALA A 45 21.46 -4.68 36.55
N ASN A 46 21.57 -4.62 37.88
CA ASN A 46 22.68 -3.92 38.52
C ASN A 46 23.86 -4.90 38.64
N ALA A 47 24.96 -4.62 37.95
CA ALA A 47 26.23 -5.29 38.21
C ALA A 47 27.39 -4.35 37.86
N ASN A 48 27.90 -3.68 38.89
CA ASN A 48 29.27 -3.16 38.86
C ASN A 48 30.26 -4.34 38.88
N GLY A 49 31.01 -4.50 37.78
CA GLY A 49 32.36 -5.09 37.71
C GLY A 49 32.47 -6.41 36.92
N PRO A 50 33.62 -6.74 36.27
CA PRO A 50 34.76 -5.93 35.80
C PRO A 50 34.84 -5.85 34.26
N ASP A 51 35.74 -5.01 33.74
CA ASP A 51 36.08 -4.83 32.31
C ASP A 51 36.18 -6.16 31.53
N ILE A 52 35.26 -6.38 30.57
CA ILE A 52 35.39 -7.40 29.52
C ILE A 52 35.51 -6.66 28.18
N PRO A 53 36.69 -6.60 27.55
CA PRO A 53 36.84 -6.02 26.23
C PRO A 53 36.38 -7.05 25.19
N ASN A 54 35.12 -6.97 24.77
CA ASN A 54 34.60 -7.36 23.45
C ASN A 54 33.06 -7.33 23.47
N ALA A 55 32.49 -6.13 23.46
CA ALA A 55 31.08 -5.95 23.15
C ALA A 55 30.86 -6.27 21.66
N VAL A 56 30.49 -7.51 21.35
CA VAL A 56 30.02 -7.90 20.02
C VAL A 56 28.77 -7.07 19.72
N THR A 57 28.92 -6.08 18.85
CA THR A 57 27.82 -5.24 18.40
C THR A 57 26.96 -6.06 17.45
N VAL A 58 25.85 -6.59 17.94
CA VAL A 58 24.86 -7.27 17.11
C VAL A 58 24.09 -6.19 16.34
N ILE A 59 24.45 -6.01 15.07
CA ILE A 59 23.69 -5.13 14.17
C ILE A 59 22.45 -5.92 13.72
N PRO A 60 21.23 -5.48 14.03
CA PRO A 60 20.02 -6.17 13.61
C PRO A 60 19.92 -6.15 12.07
N LEU A 61 19.53 -7.28 11.48
CA LEU A 61 19.33 -7.37 10.04
C LEU A 61 18.11 -6.55 9.62
N PRO A 62 18.16 -5.88 8.46
CA PRO A 62 17.00 -5.17 7.92
C PRO A 62 15.85 -6.15 7.65
N SER A 63 14.62 -5.75 8.02
CA SER A 63 13.44 -6.60 7.87
C SER A 63 12.96 -6.61 6.42
N LEU A 64 13.31 -7.63 5.64
CA LEU A 64 12.80 -7.80 4.28
C LEU A 64 11.27 -8.05 4.29
N ARG A 65 10.56 -7.39 3.38
CA ARG A 65 9.11 -7.48 3.17
C ARG A 65 8.83 -7.94 1.74
N ILE A 66 7.69 -8.61 1.57
CA ILE A 66 7.27 -9.22 0.30
C ILE A 66 5.89 -8.66 -0.07
N LEU A 67 5.74 -8.18 -1.30
CA LEU A 67 4.47 -7.80 -1.93
C LEU A 67 4.23 -8.78 -3.06
N SER A 68 3.14 -9.54 -2.99
CA SER A 68 2.85 -10.57 -3.97
C SER A 68 1.38 -10.65 -4.32
N GLY A 69 1.11 -10.97 -5.58
CA GLY A 69 -0.19 -11.41 -6.07
C GLY A 69 0.01 -12.70 -6.87
N ASN A 70 -0.85 -13.69 -6.66
CA ASN A 70 -0.77 -14.97 -7.35
C ASN A 70 -2.07 -15.20 -8.12
N HIS A 71 -1.99 -15.27 -9.46
CA HIS A 71 -3.14 -15.43 -10.36
C HIS A 71 -4.29 -14.46 -10.04
N VAL A 72 -3.97 -13.18 -9.83
CA VAL A 72 -4.96 -12.14 -9.54
C VAL A 72 -5.72 -11.83 -10.81
N ALA A 73 -6.99 -12.25 -10.86
CA ALA A 73 -7.86 -12.00 -12.00
C ALA A 73 -8.25 -10.52 -12.10
N PHE A 74 -8.34 -10.02 -13.33
CA PHE A 74 -8.82 -8.68 -13.65
C PHE A 74 -9.51 -8.65 -15.01
N GLU A 75 -10.26 -7.58 -15.29
CA GLU A 75 -10.87 -7.35 -16.60
C GLU A 75 -10.52 -5.97 -17.13
N GLY A 76 -10.16 -5.89 -18.41
CA GLY A 76 -9.81 -4.62 -19.04
C GLY A 76 -8.54 -4.01 -18.45
N THR A 77 -8.61 -2.79 -17.91
CA THR A 77 -7.47 -2.14 -17.25
C THR A 77 -7.70 -2.07 -15.75
N ALA A 78 -6.76 -2.60 -14.97
CA ALA A 78 -6.82 -2.59 -13.51
C ALA A 78 -5.49 -2.10 -12.92
N ALA A 79 -5.55 -1.38 -11.81
CA ALA A 79 -4.38 -0.88 -11.10
C ALA A 79 -4.44 -1.29 -9.62
N PHE A 80 -3.42 -1.99 -9.16
CA PHE A 80 -3.27 -2.53 -7.81
C PHE A 80 -2.12 -1.82 -7.11
N THR A 81 -2.43 -0.74 -6.40
CA THR A 81 -1.45 -0.05 -5.56
C THR A 81 -1.11 -0.88 -4.34
N GLN A 82 0.17 -1.17 -4.16
CA GLN A 82 0.67 -1.96 -3.04
C GLN A 82 0.85 -1.09 -1.80
N SER A 83 0.42 -1.57 -0.64
CA SER A 83 0.66 -0.87 0.63
C SER A 83 2.09 -1.11 1.08
N LEU A 84 2.86 -0.04 1.22
CA LEU A 84 4.20 -0.10 1.78
C LEU A 84 4.11 -0.01 3.31
N ASN A 85 4.73 -0.96 4.01
CA ASN A 85 4.99 -0.81 5.43
C ASN A 85 6.18 0.14 5.58
N GLY A 86 5.94 1.40 5.97
CA GLY A 86 6.96 2.45 6.01
C GLY A 86 6.68 3.56 4.99
N ARG A 87 7.39 4.68 5.10
CA ARG A 87 7.25 5.82 4.18
C ARG A 87 7.89 5.54 2.83
N PHE A 88 8.96 4.74 2.82
CA PHE A 88 9.72 4.38 1.64
C PHE A 88 10.02 2.88 1.60
N ALA A 89 10.27 2.38 0.40
CA ALA A 89 10.83 1.05 0.14
C ALA A 89 12.24 1.18 -0.46
N LYS A 90 13.22 0.52 0.17
CA LYS A 90 14.62 0.41 -0.30
C LYS A 90 14.95 -1.03 -0.69
N ASN A 91 16.13 -1.24 -1.28
CA ASN A 91 16.63 -2.55 -1.65
C ASN A 91 15.58 -3.36 -2.44
N LEU A 92 14.89 -2.65 -3.34
CA LEU A 92 13.74 -3.17 -4.05
C LEU A 92 14.20 -4.14 -5.14
N SER A 93 13.58 -5.31 -5.18
CA SER A 93 13.79 -6.30 -6.22
C SER A 93 12.46 -6.88 -6.71
N ILE A 94 12.32 -6.99 -8.02
CA ILE A 94 11.22 -7.69 -8.68
C ILE A 94 11.68 -9.11 -8.92
N ILE A 95 11.17 -10.05 -8.13
CA ILE A 95 11.54 -11.46 -8.25
C ILE A 95 10.86 -12.06 -9.48
N ALA A 96 9.57 -11.79 -9.64
CA ALA A 96 8.80 -12.20 -10.79
C ALA A 96 7.69 -11.21 -11.10
N PHE A 97 7.41 -11.02 -12.38
CA PHE A 97 6.20 -10.38 -12.86
C PHE A 97 5.73 -11.05 -14.14
N GLU A 98 4.53 -11.59 -14.12
CA GLU A 98 3.90 -12.32 -15.21
C GLU A 98 2.46 -11.80 -15.39
N ALA A 99 2.01 -11.74 -16.64
CA ALA A 99 0.69 -11.26 -17.01
C ALA A 99 0.15 -12.11 -18.15
N ASP A 100 -1.08 -12.58 -18.02
CA ASP A 100 -1.79 -13.34 -19.05
C ASP A 100 -3.07 -12.64 -19.46
N GLY A 101 -3.49 -12.89 -20.70
CA GLY A 101 -4.65 -12.24 -21.31
C GLY A 101 -4.32 -11.65 -22.67
N GLU A 102 -5.32 -11.06 -23.31
CA GLU A 102 -5.16 -10.40 -24.59
C GLU A 102 -4.48 -9.04 -24.39
N HIS A 103 -3.38 -8.77 -25.09
CA HIS A 103 -2.54 -7.57 -24.85
C HIS A 103 -1.93 -7.46 -23.44
N ALA A 104 -1.76 -8.60 -22.76
CA ALA A 104 -1.13 -8.65 -21.44
C ALA A 104 0.31 -8.10 -21.42
N ASP A 105 1.00 -8.07 -22.57
CA ASP A 105 2.32 -7.47 -22.76
C ASP A 105 2.38 -5.97 -22.40
N LYS A 106 1.23 -5.28 -22.37
CA LYS A 106 1.10 -3.87 -21.95
C LYS A 106 0.91 -3.68 -20.45
N SER A 107 0.76 -4.77 -19.70
CA SER A 107 0.74 -4.72 -18.23
C SER A 107 2.10 -4.26 -17.72
N MET A 108 2.16 -3.67 -16.53
CA MET A 108 3.43 -3.16 -16.00
C MET A 108 3.40 -3.04 -14.48
N ILE A 109 4.55 -3.24 -13.84
CA ILE A 109 4.76 -2.70 -12.49
C ILE A 109 5.31 -1.28 -12.66
N LYS A 110 4.60 -0.31 -12.09
CA LYS A 110 5.01 1.08 -12.02
C LYS A 110 5.61 1.34 -10.64
N ILE A 111 6.84 1.83 -10.59
CA ILE A 111 7.50 2.24 -9.36
C ILE A 111 7.75 3.73 -9.45
N VAL A 112 7.27 4.49 -8.46
CA VAL A 112 7.56 5.92 -8.33
C VAL A 112 8.59 6.09 -7.23
N TRP A 113 9.67 6.79 -7.55
CA TRP A 113 10.80 7.03 -6.67
C TRP A 113 10.68 8.38 -5.95
N GLU A 114 11.41 8.55 -4.85
CA GLU A 114 11.43 9.78 -4.04
C GLU A 114 11.82 11.03 -4.85
N ASN A 115 12.70 10.88 -5.84
CA ASN A 115 13.09 11.95 -6.76
C ASN A 115 12.02 12.28 -7.83
N GLY A 116 10.86 11.60 -7.82
CA GLY A 116 9.78 11.75 -8.80
C GLY A 116 9.96 10.94 -10.09
N GLU A 117 11.10 10.26 -10.25
CA GLU A 117 11.32 9.37 -11.39
C GLU A 117 10.34 8.19 -11.34
N THR A 118 10.00 7.64 -12.51
CA THR A 118 9.13 6.47 -12.61
C THR A 118 9.81 5.38 -13.42
N ASP A 119 9.91 4.19 -12.84
CA ASP A 119 10.26 2.98 -13.58
C ASP A 119 9.01 2.20 -13.98
N MET A 120 9.01 1.70 -15.21
CA MET A 120 8.01 0.79 -15.74
C MET A 120 8.67 -0.55 -16.03
N ILE A 121 8.17 -1.60 -15.39
CA ILE A 121 8.72 -2.95 -15.47
C ILE A 121 7.71 -3.80 -16.26
N PRO A 122 8.08 -4.29 -17.46
CA PRO A 122 7.18 -5.07 -18.29
C PRO A 122 7.04 -6.51 -17.78
N PRO A 123 5.99 -7.24 -18.21
CA PRO A 123 5.78 -8.63 -17.85
C PRO A 123 6.91 -9.51 -18.41
N GLY A 124 7.17 -10.63 -17.74
CA GLY A 124 8.33 -11.50 -18.00
C GLY A 124 9.61 -11.05 -17.28
N SER A 125 9.59 -9.91 -16.58
CA SER A 125 10.74 -9.46 -15.78
C SER A 125 10.96 -10.39 -14.59
N LYS A 126 12.21 -10.88 -14.42
CA LYS A 126 12.62 -11.75 -13.31
C LYS A 126 13.92 -11.25 -12.70
N ASN A 127 14.02 -11.34 -11.37
CA ASN A 127 15.20 -10.97 -10.59
C ASN A 127 15.79 -9.58 -10.93
N LYS A 128 14.92 -8.59 -11.16
CA LYS A 128 15.36 -7.21 -11.42
C LYS A 128 15.57 -6.48 -10.10
N THR A 129 16.82 -6.21 -9.76
CA THR A 129 17.19 -5.45 -8.56
C THR A 129 17.48 -4.00 -8.90
N PHE A 130 16.99 -3.08 -8.08
CA PHE A 130 17.26 -1.65 -8.20
C PHE A 130 18.38 -1.22 -7.27
N ALA A 131 18.98 -0.07 -7.59
CA ALA A 131 20.09 0.44 -6.81
C ALA A 131 19.65 0.76 -5.35
N PRO A 132 20.46 0.37 -4.35
CA PRO A 132 20.08 0.40 -2.93
C PRO A 132 19.82 1.82 -2.38
N GLU A 133 20.40 2.83 -3.02
CA GLU A 133 20.19 4.24 -2.68
C GLU A 133 18.80 4.76 -3.08
N ARG A 134 18.13 4.10 -4.03
CA ARG A 134 16.82 4.53 -4.52
C ARG A 134 15.73 4.16 -3.52
N ARG A 135 14.83 5.11 -3.28
CA ARG A 135 13.71 4.98 -2.35
C ARG A 135 12.41 5.05 -3.13
N ALA A 136 11.67 3.96 -3.19
CA ALA A 136 10.34 3.94 -3.80
C ALA A 136 9.32 4.53 -2.81
N ILE A 137 8.49 5.45 -3.29
CA ILE A 137 7.36 6.03 -2.53
C ILE A 137 6.04 5.34 -2.88
N SER A 138 5.96 4.70 -4.04
CA SER A 138 4.76 4.00 -4.49
C SER A 138 5.11 2.89 -5.47
N ILE A 139 4.41 1.76 -5.32
CA ILE A 139 4.48 0.63 -6.23
C ILE A 139 3.06 0.29 -6.65
N THR A 140 2.80 0.29 -7.95
CA THR A 140 1.49 -0.04 -8.52
C THR A 140 1.66 -1.13 -9.57
N VAL A 141 0.92 -2.22 -9.44
CA VAL A 141 0.86 -3.25 -10.48
C VAL A 141 -0.33 -2.95 -11.38
N VAL A 142 -0.09 -2.79 -12.67
CA VAL A 142 -1.11 -2.43 -13.66
C VAL A 142 -1.32 -3.61 -14.60
N GLY A 143 -2.55 -4.11 -14.65
CA GLY A 143 -3.00 -5.10 -15.62
C GLY A 143 -3.66 -4.45 -16.83
N TYR A 144 -3.35 -4.96 -18.01
CA TYR A 144 -3.97 -4.56 -19.26
C TYR A 144 -4.43 -5.80 -20.03
N SER A 145 -5.74 -5.91 -20.23
CA SER A 145 -6.40 -6.97 -20.99
C SER A 145 -7.58 -6.37 -21.78
N MET A 146 -7.30 -5.35 -22.58
CA MET A 146 -8.28 -4.72 -23.47
C MET A 146 -7.99 -5.11 -24.90
N HIS A 147 -9.01 -5.53 -25.64
CA HIS A 147 -8.89 -5.75 -27.08
C HIS A 147 -8.98 -4.42 -27.82
N GLU A 148 -7.88 -3.97 -28.42
CA GLU A 148 -7.82 -2.72 -29.16
C GLU A 148 -8.42 -2.87 -30.55
N ARG A 149 -9.48 -2.10 -30.84
CA ARG A 149 -10.09 -2.06 -32.19
C ARG A 149 -9.91 -0.69 -32.81
N ARG A 150 -9.51 -0.65 -34.08
CA ARG A 150 -9.26 0.61 -34.82
C ARG A 150 -10.48 1.52 -35.00
N ILE A 151 -11.70 0.99 -34.84
CA ILE A 151 -12.95 1.68 -35.25
C ILE A 151 -14.08 1.52 -34.22
N PHE A 152 -13.90 0.68 -33.19
CA PHE A 152 -14.93 0.38 -32.19
C PHE A 152 -14.38 0.59 -30.79
N LYS A 153 -15.30 0.80 -29.83
CA LYS A 153 -14.95 0.90 -28.41
C LYS A 153 -14.19 -0.36 -27.97
N ASP A 154 -13.08 -0.17 -27.28
CA ASP A 154 -12.27 -1.26 -26.75
C ASP A 154 -13.14 -2.14 -25.83
N SER A 155 -13.01 -3.46 -25.99
CA SER A 155 -13.74 -4.42 -25.17
C SER A 155 -12.83 -4.99 -24.08
N SER A 156 -13.30 -4.96 -22.84
CA SER A 156 -12.61 -5.62 -21.73
C SER A 156 -12.59 -7.13 -21.93
N ARG A 157 -11.43 -7.73 -21.64
CA ARG A 157 -11.22 -9.17 -21.59
C ARG A 157 -10.70 -9.56 -20.22
N PRO A 158 -10.98 -10.79 -19.77
CA PRO A 158 -10.34 -11.31 -18.57
C PRO A 158 -8.83 -11.45 -18.79
N GLY A 159 -8.07 -11.23 -17.72
CA GLY A 159 -6.64 -11.46 -17.65
C GLY A 159 -6.23 -11.84 -16.23
N THR A 160 -4.99 -12.29 -16.06
CA THR A 160 -4.42 -12.63 -14.75
C THR A 160 -3.05 -12.00 -14.57
N LEU A 161 -2.73 -11.61 -13.34
CA LEU A 161 -1.42 -11.09 -12.96
C LEU A 161 -0.82 -11.92 -11.84
N THR A 162 0.48 -12.18 -11.96
CA THR A 162 1.29 -12.78 -10.90
C THR A 162 2.53 -11.92 -10.70
N TRP A 163 2.80 -11.51 -9.47
CA TRP A 163 3.99 -10.73 -9.14
C TRP A 163 4.53 -11.09 -7.76
N GLU A 164 5.83 -10.88 -7.60
CA GLU A 164 6.52 -10.96 -6.33
C GLU A 164 7.62 -9.87 -6.29
N ILE A 165 7.53 -9.02 -5.28
CA ILE A 165 8.40 -7.86 -5.10
C ILE A 165 8.94 -7.92 -3.68
N HIS A 166 10.26 -7.89 -3.51
CA HIS A 166 10.89 -7.81 -2.21
C HIS A 166 11.40 -6.39 -1.98
N TYR A 167 11.30 -5.92 -0.75
CA TYR A 167 11.78 -4.60 -0.37
C TYR A 167 12.09 -4.51 1.12
N GLU A 168 12.88 -3.52 1.50
CA GLU A 168 13.12 -3.16 2.89
C GLU A 168 12.36 -1.87 3.26
N PRO A 169 11.61 -1.88 4.37
CA PRO A 169 10.82 -0.74 4.81
C PRO A 169 11.70 0.33 5.46
N VAL A 170 11.43 1.60 5.17
CA VAL A 170 12.13 2.75 5.76
C VAL A 170 11.12 3.83 6.14
N GLU A 171 11.31 4.48 7.29
CA GLU A 171 10.50 5.62 7.76
C GLU A 171 10.92 6.97 7.18
#